data_AF-A0A2S9XF26-F1
#
_entry.id   AF-A0A2S9XF26-F1
#
_cell.length_a   1.000
_cell.length_b   1.000
_cell.length_c   1.000
_cell.angle_alpha   90.00
_cell.angle_beta   90.00
_cell.angle_gamma   90.00
#
_symmetry.space_group_name_H-M   'P 1'
#
loop_
_entity.id
_entity.type
_entity.pdbx_description
1 polymer ?
#
loop_
_entity_poly.entity_id
_entity_poly.type
_entity_poly.pdbx_seq_one_letter_code
_entity_poly.pdbx_strand_id
1 'polypeptide(L)'
;MTPNLWYSVEDRLMYIEIDENDGSVVQLVTSTITTPLVDGQNGLTMLEDGSLLGSRESANGTQIFHVAEPPTEASEIEVEVIGNVPDNVRVEALYTDCQGLVYLMDTGVNVSSAEGNRLLRFTGDYLAGDLGFEVITDLQMASVADIDDMGPGIDGMGEITDGIGFAIDSGHVYEFNYNTGTGTEIGSGGTWGIHALGGPLFTDGTARLYLLNMDAELFEADPVDLGLSPILVTGPTPNGDAAPGWSGLAGPLTECESTLPDPQ
;
A
#
# COMPACT_ATOMS: atom_id res chain seq x y z
N MET A 1 4.89 17.85 6.98
CA MET A 1 4.86 16.91 5.85
C MET A 1 3.67 17.32 5.01
N THR A 2 3.79 17.39 3.68
CA THR A 2 2.63 17.64 2.80
C THR A 2 1.86 16.34 2.61
N PRO A 3 0.51 16.35 2.56
CA PRO A 3 -0.23 15.14 2.23
C PRO A 3 0.10 14.71 0.79
N ASN A 4 0.44 13.43 0.63
CA ASN A 4 0.84 12.88 -0.65
C ASN A 4 0.61 11.38 -0.71
N LEU A 5 0.49 10.87 -1.92
CA LEU A 5 0.33 9.46 -2.20
C LEU A 5 1.29 9.03 -3.31
N TRP A 6 1.66 7.75 -3.27
CA TRP A 6 2.54 7.10 -4.21
C TRP A 6 1.95 5.79 -4.66
N TYR A 7 2.18 5.47 -5.92
CA TYR A 7 1.95 4.13 -6.46
C TYR A 7 2.96 3.87 -7.57
N SER A 8 3.18 2.61 -7.92
CA SER A 8 4.15 2.21 -8.94
C SER A 8 3.66 1.04 -9.79
N VAL A 9 3.78 1.16 -11.11
CA VAL A 9 3.41 0.12 -12.07
C VAL A 9 4.48 0.05 -13.15
N GLU A 10 4.92 -1.17 -13.48
CA GLU A 10 6.01 -1.42 -14.44
C GLU A 10 7.27 -0.56 -14.17
N ASP A 11 7.66 0.28 -15.14
CA ASP A 11 8.81 1.18 -15.10
C ASP A 11 8.45 2.57 -14.58
N ARG A 12 7.29 2.75 -13.92
CA ARG A 12 6.81 4.06 -13.49
C ARG A 12 6.60 4.15 -11.99
N LEU A 13 7.01 5.30 -11.45
CA LEU A 13 6.69 5.74 -10.09
C LEU A 13 5.89 7.03 -10.19
N MET A 14 4.76 7.06 -9.49
CA MET A 14 3.85 8.19 -9.52
C MET A 14 3.79 8.83 -8.15
N TYR A 15 3.88 10.16 -8.13
CA TYR A 15 3.68 11.01 -6.97
C TYR A 15 2.39 11.80 -7.16
N ILE A 16 1.54 11.80 -6.15
CA ILE A 16 0.31 12.58 -6.11
C ILE A 16 0.40 13.52 -4.92
N GLU A 17 0.46 14.82 -5.19
CA GLU A 17 0.36 15.83 -4.14
C GLU A 17 -1.10 16.16 -3.87
N ILE A 18 -1.45 16.19 -2.59
CA ILE A 18 -2.80 16.44 -2.10
C ILE A 18 -2.82 17.79 -1.38
N ASP A 19 -3.85 18.59 -1.63
CA ASP A 19 -4.05 19.89 -1.01
C ASP A 19 -4.46 19.70 0.46
N GLU A 20 -3.66 20.25 1.38
CA GLU A 20 -3.92 20.20 2.82
C GLU A 20 -5.23 20.90 3.24
N ASN A 21 -5.82 21.73 2.38
CA ASN A 21 -7.03 22.50 2.69
C ASN A 21 -8.31 21.72 2.43
N ASP A 22 -8.35 20.90 1.39
CA ASP A 22 -9.59 20.26 0.95
C ASP A 22 -9.44 18.81 0.49
N GLY A 23 -8.22 18.24 0.46
CA GLY A 23 -7.99 16.87 0.03
C GLY A 23 -7.98 16.67 -1.49
N SER A 24 -8.11 17.74 -2.29
CA SER A 24 -8.03 17.67 -3.75
C SER A 24 -6.60 17.45 -4.25
N VAL A 25 -6.45 17.01 -5.50
CA VAL A 25 -5.12 16.79 -6.10
C VAL A 25 -4.53 18.10 -6.60
N VAL A 26 -3.33 18.44 -6.12
CA VAL A 26 -2.54 19.59 -6.57
C VAL A 26 -1.77 19.25 -7.84
N GLN A 27 -1.10 18.10 -7.84
CA GLN A 27 -0.35 17.61 -8.98
C GLN A 27 -0.23 16.09 -9.00
N LEU A 28 -0.09 15.54 -10.20
CA LEU A 28 0.34 14.18 -10.46
C LEU A 28 1.64 14.25 -11.25
N VAL A 29 2.67 13.62 -10.72
CA VAL A 29 4.01 13.55 -11.32
C VAL A 29 4.32 12.10 -11.62
N THR A 30 4.97 11.86 -12.77
CA THR A 30 5.39 10.53 -13.19
C THR A 30 6.88 10.54 -13.46
N SER A 31 7.58 9.62 -12.82
CA SER A 31 9.01 9.37 -12.99
C SER A 31 9.21 7.97 -13.57
N THR A 32 10.29 7.82 -14.33
CA THR A 32 10.64 6.55 -14.98
C THR A 32 11.75 5.85 -14.20
N ILE A 33 11.49 4.64 -13.75
CA ILE A 33 12.48 3.75 -13.13
C ILE A 33 13.31 3.11 -14.25
N THR A 34 14.62 3.36 -14.26
CA THR A 34 15.53 2.83 -15.28
C THR A 34 16.17 1.52 -14.87
N THR A 35 16.20 1.21 -13.56
CA THR A 35 16.59 -0.10 -13.06
C THR A 35 15.60 -1.17 -13.55
N PRO A 36 16.06 -2.27 -14.16
CA PRO A 36 15.18 -3.38 -14.52
C PRO A 36 14.55 -4.03 -13.28
N LEU A 37 13.22 -3.99 -13.21
CA LEU A 37 12.44 -4.66 -12.19
C LEU A 37 11.73 -5.89 -12.78
N VAL A 38 11.34 -6.82 -11.91
CA VAL A 38 10.42 -7.89 -12.27
C VAL A 38 9.08 -7.29 -12.69
N ASP A 39 8.54 -7.78 -13.81
CA ASP A 39 7.17 -7.45 -14.24
C ASP A 39 6.16 -8.22 -13.39
N GLY A 40 5.21 -7.51 -12.79
CA GLY A 40 4.38 -8.06 -11.73
C GLY A 40 3.56 -7.04 -10.95
N GLN A 41 2.63 -7.55 -10.13
CA GLN A 41 1.83 -6.74 -9.20
C GLN A 41 2.76 -6.02 -8.21
N ASN A 42 2.38 -4.79 -7.86
CA ASN A 42 3.20 -3.96 -6.98
C ASN A 42 2.54 -3.73 -5.64
N GLY A 43 3.18 -4.17 -4.56
CA GLY A 43 2.95 -3.58 -3.25
C GLY A 43 3.85 -2.36 -3.08
N LEU A 44 3.37 -1.32 -2.39
CA LEU A 44 4.18 -0.15 -2.09
C LEU A 44 3.90 0.32 -0.66
N THR A 45 4.94 0.72 0.05
CA THR A 45 4.80 1.37 1.33
C THR A 45 5.83 2.48 1.51
N MET A 46 5.56 3.42 2.41
CA MET A 46 6.46 4.51 2.77
C MET A 46 7.08 4.22 4.14
N LEU A 47 8.40 4.34 4.22
CA LEU A 47 9.16 4.18 5.46
C LEU A 47 9.15 5.50 6.26
N GLU A 48 9.54 5.43 7.54
CA GLU A 48 9.55 6.60 8.46
C GLU A 48 10.38 7.78 7.93
N ASP A 49 11.46 7.49 7.19
CA ASP A 49 12.33 8.51 6.59
C ASP A 49 11.76 9.13 5.30
N GLY A 50 10.59 8.69 4.84
CA GLY A 50 9.92 9.13 3.62
C GLY A 50 10.40 8.40 2.36
N SER A 51 11.35 7.47 2.47
CA SER A 51 11.72 6.60 1.36
C SER A 51 10.63 5.56 1.08
N LEU A 52 10.65 4.97 -0.11
CA LEU A 52 9.64 3.97 -0.52
C LEU A 52 10.24 2.59 -0.60
N LEU A 53 9.51 1.60 -0.08
CA LEU A 53 9.79 0.19 -0.30
C LEU A 53 8.71 -0.39 -1.21
N GLY A 54 9.11 -1.00 -2.30
CA GLY A 54 8.21 -1.63 -3.27
C GLY A 54 8.45 -3.12 -3.40
N SER A 55 7.41 -3.85 -3.74
CA SER A 55 7.47 -5.26 -4.13
C SER A 55 7.07 -5.44 -5.60
N ARG A 56 7.63 -6.45 -6.25
CA ARG A 56 7.18 -6.93 -7.57
C ARG A 56 6.90 -8.41 -7.46
N GLU A 57 5.62 -8.75 -7.40
CA GLU A 57 5.09 -10.10 -7.28
C GLU A 57 5.09 -10.79 -8.65
N SER A 58 5.63 -12.00 -8.73
CA SER A 58 5.52 -12.84 -9.92
C SER A 58 5.37 -14.32 -9.56
N ALA A 59 5.10 -15.15 -10.56
CA ALA A 59 5.07 -16.61 -10.40
C ALA A 59 6.37 -17.23 -9.83
N ASN A 60 7.49 -16.49 -9.83
CA ASN A 60 8.78 -16.94 -9.27
C ASN A 60 9.06 -16.38 -7.87
N GLY A 61 8.05 -15.79 -7.21
CA GLY A 61 8.20 -15.08 -5.93
C GLY A 61 8.27 -13.56 -6.11
N THR A 62 8.64 -12.89 -5.02
CA THR A 62 8.55 -11.42 -4.92
C THR A 62 9.93 -10.78 -4.86
N GLN A 63 10.21 -9.86 -5.77
CA GLN A 63 11.38 -8.98 -5.70
C GLN A 63 11.06 -7.75 -4.83
N ILE A 64 11.99 -7.34 -3.97
CA ILE A 64 11.91 -6.11 -3.18
C ILE A 64 12.88 -5.07 -3.76
N PHE A 65 12.40 -3.83 -3.89
CA PHE A 65 13.20 -2.69 -4.31
C PHE A 65 12.98 -1.48 -3.39
N HIS A 66 13.97 -0.59 -3.32
CA HIS A 66 13.96 0.60 -2.49
C HIS A 66 14.22 1.86 -3.31
N VAL A 67 13.42 2.90 -3.03
CA VAL A 67 13.57 4.24 -3.57
C VAL A 67 13.96 5.15 -2.42
N ALA A 68 15.27 5.33 -2.21
CA ALA A 68 15.80 6.10 -1.08
C ALA A 68 15.35 7.57 -1.08
N GLU A 69 15.28 8.19 -2.26
CA GLU A 69 14.88 9.59 -2.43
C GLU A 69 13.79 9.66 -3.52
N PRO A 70 12.51 9.40 -3.17
CA PRO A 70 11.44 9.37 -4.16
C PRO A 70 11.20 10.78 -4.73
N PRO A 71 11.20 10.95 -6.08
CA PRO A 71 11.19 12.26 -6.71
C PRO A 71 9.78 12.88 -6.75
N THR A 72 9.65 14.12 -6.32
CA THR A 72 8.41 14.91 -6.44
C THR A 72 8.34 15.72 -7.75
N GLU A 73 9.34 15.58 -8.62
CA GLU A 73 9.39 16.15 -9.96
C GLU A 73 9.72 15.06 -10.98
N ALA A 74 9.17 15.19 -12.20
CA ALA A 74 9.31 14.17 -13.23
C ALA A 74 10.79 13.98 -13.60
N SER A 75 11.28 12.76 -13.44
CA SER A 75 12.69 12.42 -13.67
C SER A 75 12.87 10.95 -14.05
N GLU A 76 14.04 10.62 -14.59
CA GLU A 76 14.52 9.25 -14.63
C GLU A 76 15.22 8.95 -13.30
N ILE A 77 14.90 7.81 -12.68
CA ILE A 77 15.46 7.39 -11.40
C ILE A 77 16.03 5.98 -11.49
N GLU A 78 17.09 5.73 -10.73
CA GLU A 78 17.54 4.38 -10.41
C GLU A 78 17.01 4.02 -9.02
N VAL A 79 16.61 2.76 -8.86
CA VAL A 79 16.19 2.18 -7.58
C VAL A 79 17.13 1.04 -7.21
N GLU A 80 17.25 0.75 -5.91
CA GLU A 80 18.04 -0.36 -5.41
C GLU A 80 17.19 -1.63 -5.39
N VAL A 81 17.65 -2.70 -6.06
CA VAL A 81 17.05 -4.03 -5.92
C VAL A 81 17.68 -4.71 -4.71
N ILE A 82 16.91 -4.84 -3.64
CA ILE A 82 17.35 -5.42 -2.37
C ILE A 82 17.53 -6.94 -2.52
N GLY A 83 16.56 -7.61 -3.14
CA GLY A 83 16.60 -9.06 -3.29
C GLY A 83 15.22 -9.65 -3.57
N ASN A 84 15.11 -10.97 -3.41
CA ASN A 84 13.82 -11.66 -3.43
C ASN A 84 13.47 -12.12 -2.02
N VAL A 85 12.19 -12.02 -1.66
CA VAL A 85 11.67 -12.59 -0.41
C VAL A 85 11.95 -14.10 -0.41
N PRO A 86 12.47 -14.68 0.69
CA PRO A 86 12.76 -16.10 0.79
C PRO A 86 11.53 -16.99 0.53
N ASP A 87 11.78 -18.29 0.32
CA ASP A 87 10.76 -19.34 0.19
C ASP A 87 9.76 -19.17 -0.97
N ASN A 88 10.08 -18.32 -1.96
CA ASN A 88 9.21 -17.96 -3.09
C ASN A 88 7.86 -17.39 -2.65
N VAL A 89 7.83 -16.70 -1.52
CA VAL A 89 6.63 -15.97 -1.06
C VAL A 89 6.20 -14.96 -2.12
N ARG A 90 4.89 -14.90 -2.37
CA ARG A 90 4.25 -14.02 -3.36
C ARG A 90 3.47 -12.95 -2.59
N VAL A 91 3.91 -11.70 -2.69
CA VAL A 91 3.45 -10.59 -1.85
C VAL A 91 2.70 -9.57 -2.69
N GLU A 92 1.41 -9.41 -2.42
CA GLU A 92 0.54 -8.48 -3.15
C GLU A 92 0.54 -7.07 -2.56
N ALA A 93 0.70 -6.97 -1.24
CA ALA A 93 0.66 -5.70 -0.51
C ALA A 93 1.84 -5.54 0.44
N LEU A 94 2.29 -4.30 0.59
CA LEU A 94 3.25 -3.88 1.62
C LEU A 94 2.59 -2.86 2.52
N TYR A 95 2.87 -2.95 3.81
CA TYR A 95 2.34 -2.03 4.80
C TYR A 95 3.42 -1.71 5.83
N THR A 96 3.64 -0.43 6.13
CA THR A 96 4.52 0.01 7.22
C THR A 96 3.62 0.46 8.35
N ASP A 97 3.86 -0.03 9.56
CA ASP A 97 3.04 0.29 10.72
C ASP A 97 3.47 1.59 11.43
N CYS A 98 2.78 1.94 12.53
CA CYS A 98 3.10 3.13 13.30
C CYS A 98 4.47 3.10 13.97
N GLN A 99 5.12 1.92 14.06
CA GLN A 99 6.44 1.71 14.65
C GLN A 99 7.56 1.63 13.60
N GLY A 100 7.22 1.77 12.30
CA GLY A 100 8.17 1.66 11.20
C GLY A 100 8.50 0.22 10.82
N LEU A 101 7.73 -0.76 11.30
CA LEU A 101 7.89 -2.17 10.94
C LEU A 101 7.17 -2.45 9.62
N VAL A 102 7.80 -3.24 8.76
CA VAL A 102 7.28 -3.56 7.43
C VAL A 102 6.61 -4.93 7.42
N TYR A 103 5.35 -4.93 6.99
CA TYR A 103 4.48 -6.07 6.85
C TYR A 103 4.24 -6.39 5.38
N LEU A 104 4.04 -7.69 5.11
CA LEU A 104 3.85 -8.23 3.78
C LEU A 104 2.58 -9.08 3.78
N MET A 105 1.70 -8.83 2.83
CA MET A 105 0.56 -9.70 2.56
C MET A 105 1.00 -10.83 1.65
N ASP A 106 1.19 -12.02 2.22
CA ASP A 106 1.44 -13.24 1.44
C ASP A 106 0.12 -13.82 0.91
N THR A 107 0.05 -13.98 -0.40
CA THR A 107 -1.10 -14.53 -1.16
C THR A 107 -1.18 -16.07 -1.09
N GLY A 108 -0.28 -16.70 -0.33
CA GLY A 108 -0.33 -18.13 -0.05
C GLY A 108 -0.20 -18.98 -1.32
N VAL A 109 -1.21 -19.81 -1.59
CA VAL A 109 -1.20 -20.74 -2.73
C VAL A 109 -1.47 -20.01 -4.04
N ASN A 110 -2.35 -19.01 -4.07
CA ASN A 110 -2.70 -18.25 -5.27
C ASN A 110 -3.40 -16.90 -4.97
N VAL A 111 -3.15 -15.96 -5.88
CA VAL A 111 -3.73 -14.61 -6.03
C VAL A 111 -5.21 -14.59 -6.43
N SER A 112 -5.98 -15.48 -5.84
CA SER A 112 -7.43 -15.61 -6.09
C SER A 112 -8.14 -16.43 -5.01
N SER A 113 -7.43 -16.84 -3.95
CA SER A 113 -8.04 -17.53 -2.81
C SER A 113 -7.28 -17.27 -1.53
N ALA A 114 -7.97 -17.37 -0.40
CA ALA A 114 -7.35 -17.17 0.91
C ALA A 114 -6.45 -18.33 1.34
N GLU A 115 -6.38 -19.43 0.57
CA GLU A 115 -5.68 -20.63 1.02
C GLU A 115 -4.19 -20.34 1.24
N GLY A 116 -3.77 -20.39 2.50
CA GLY A 116 -2.40 -20.12 2.90
C GLY A 116 -2.03 -18.64 3.01
N ASN A 117 -3.00 -17.72 2.94
CA ASN A 117 -2.72 -16.29 3.11
C ASN A 117 -2.16 -16.01 4.50
N ARG A 118 -1.15 -15.15 4.58
CA ARG A 118 -0.46 -14.83 5.83
C ARG A 118 -0.08 -13.35 5.86
N LEU A 119 -0.20 -12.76 7.04
CA LEU A 119 0.48 -11.52 7.34
C LEU A 119 1.89 -11.85 7.84
N LEU A 120 2.89 -11.39 7.11
CA LEU A 120 4.30 -11.53 7.48
C LEU A 120 4.86 -10.19 7.95
N ARG A 121 5.95 -10.23 8.70
CA ARG A 121 6.73 -9.03 9.06
C ARG A 121 8.22 -9.28 8.82
N PHE A 122 8.92 -8.32 8.23
CA PHE A 122 10.38 -8.39 8.14
C PHE A 122 11.02 -8.29 9.54
N THR A 123 12.00 -9.16 9.79
CA THR A 123 12.69 -9.28 11.10
C THR A 123 14.14 -8.80 11.04
N GLY A 124 14.72 -8.76 9.84
CA GLY A 124 16.08 -8.32 9.59
C GLY A 124 16.19 -6.86 9.16
N ASP A 125 17.43 -6.42 8.94
CA ASP A 125 17.72 -5.17 8.23
C ASP A 125 17.44 -5.38 6.73
N TYR A 126 16.17 -5.24 6.36
CA TYR A 126 15.70 -5.50 5.00
C TYR A 126 16.36 -4.55 4.00
N LEU A 127 16.69 -3.31 4.38
CA LEU A 127 17.44 -2.39 3.50
C LEU A 127 18.88 -2.86 3.25
N ALA A 128 19.48 -3.60 4.19
CA ALA A 128 20.76 -4.27 3.98
C ALA A 128 20.66 -5.66 3.30
N GLY A 129 19.47 -6.07 2.85
CA GLY A 129 19.23 -7.33 2.16
C GLY A 129 18.88 -8.52 3.06
N ASP A 130 18.70 -8.32 4.37
CA ASP A 130 18.19 -9.36 5.27
C ASP A 130 16.66 -9.43 5.21
N LEU A 131 16.16 -10.10 4.18
CA LEU A 131 14.72 -10.28 3.91
C LEU A 131 14.08 -11.41 4.73
N GLY A 132 14.68 -11.79 5.86
CA GLY A 132 14.08 -12.76 6.79
C GLY A 132 12.78 -12.22 7.39
N PHE A 133 11.78 -13.08 7.56
CA PHE A 133 10.47 -12.70 8.05
C PHE A 133 9.94 -13.66 9.13
N GLU A 134 8.96 -13.20 9.88
CA GLU A 134 8.12 -14.01 10.76
C GLU A 134 6.66 -13.96 10.30
N VAL A 135 5.88 -14.95 10.72
CA VAL A 135 4.43 -14.99 10.49
C VAL A 135 3.73 -14.35 11.68
N ILE A 136 2.98 -13.28 11.44
CA ILE A 136 2.24 -12.54 12.46
C ILE A 136 0.84 -13.13 12.62
N THR A 137 0.13 -13.28 11.51
CA THR A 137 -1.24 -13.77 11.49
C THR A 137 -1.45 -14.73 10.34
N ASP A 138 -2.15 -15.83 10.62
CA ASP A 138 -2.66 -16.73 9.59
C ASP A 138 -3.99 -16.17 9.06
N LEU A 139 -3.97 -15.69 7.83
CA LEU A 139 -5.10 -15.06 7.16
C LEU A 139 -5.91 -16.07 6.33
N GLN A 140 -5.53 -17.34 6.28
CA GLN A 140 -6.31 -18.34 5.55
C GLN A 140 -7.70 -18.61 6.15
N MET A 141 -7.88 -18.20 7.40
CA MET A 141 -9.15 -18.25 8.12
C MET A 141 -9.93 -16.94 8.02
N ALA A 142 -9.42 -15.97 7.24
CA ALA A 142 -10.06 -14.68 7.05
C ALA A 142 -11.39 -14.80 6.32
N SER A 143 -12.28 -13.86 6.59
CA SER A 143 -13.52 -13.68 5.85
C SER A 143 -13.31 -13.04 4.47
N VAL A 144 -12.08 -12.65 4.13
CA VAL A 144 -11.68 -11.96 2.90
C VAL A 144 -10.75 -12.89 2.12
N ALA A 145 -10.98 -13.02 0.81
CA ALA A 145 -10.40 -14.09 0.02
C ALA A 145 -9.00 -13.73 -0.52
N ASP A 146 -8.76 -12.48 -0.92
CA ASP A 146 -7.58 -12.13 -1.70
C ASP A 146 -7.22 -10.65 -1.47
N ILE A 147 -6.30 -10.36 -0.54
CA ILE A 147 -6.02 -8.97 -0.17
C ILE A 147 -5.01 -8.39 -1.18
N ASP A 148 -5.53 -7.61 -2.13
CA ASP A 148 -4.77 -6.92 -3.17
C ASP A 148 -3.89 -5.79 -2.61
N ASP A 149 -4.37 -5.09 -1.58
CA ASP A 149 -3.63 -4.02 -0.89
C ASP A 149 -4.10 -3.82 0.56
N MET A 150 -3.22 -3.23 1.37
CA MET A 150 -3.41 -2.98 2.79
C MET A 150 -3.07 -1.53 3.13
N GLY A 151 -3.94 -0.88 3.89
CA GLY A 151 -3.76 0.50 4.32
C GLY A 151 -4.03 0.69 5.82
N PRO A 152 -3.49 1.76 6.41
CA PRO A 152 -3.78 2.09 7.80
C PRO A 152 -5.26 2.45 7.98
N GLY A 153 -5.80 2.21 9.17
CA GLY A 153 -7.20 2.50 9.50
C GLY A 153 -7.42 3.92 10.02
N ILE A 154 -8.69 4.28 10.20
CA ILE A 154 -9.12 5.51 10.88
C ILE A 154 -10.06 5.09 12.01
N ASP A 155 -9.72 5.44 13.25
CA ASP A 155 -10.52 5.05 14.41
C ASP A 155 -11.74 5.97 14.63
N GLY A 156 -12.52 5.68 15.68
CA GLY A 156 -13.70 6.48 16.03
C GLY A 156 -13.40 7.92 16.49
N MET A 157 -12.14 8.26 16.74
CA MET A 157 -11.66 9.60 17.05
C MET A 157 -11.06 10.32 15.83
N GLY A 158 -10.90 9.62 14.70
CA GLY A 158 -10.28 10.15 13.49
C GLY A 158 -8.75 10.00 13.46
N GLU A 159 -8.19 9.20 14.37
CA GLU A 159 -6.75 8.93 14.46
C GLU A 159 -6.37 7.73 13.58
N ILE A 160 -5.12 7.73 13.10
CA ILE A 160 -4.62 6.64 12.27
C ILE A 160 -4.29 5.42 13.15
N THR A 161 -4.61 4.22 12.66
CA THR A 161 -4.35 2.95 13.36
C THR A 161 -3.70 1.92 12.45
N ASP A 162 -2.92 0.99 13.02
CA ASP A 162 -2.16 0.01 12.23
C ASP A 162 -2.65 -1.44 12.29
N GLY A 163 -3.36 -1.86 13.35
CA GLY A 163 -3.80 -3.24 13.53
C GLY A 163 -5.26 -3.48 13.18
N ILE A 164 -6.05 -2.41 13.13
CA ILE A 164 -7.36 -2.37 12.45
C ILE A 164 -7.19 -1.38 11.31
N GLY A 165 -7.10 -1.89 10.09
CA GLY A 165 -6.85 -1.08 8.90
C GLY A 165 -7.92 -1.27 7.84
N PHE A 166 -7.56 -0.89 6.62
CA PHE A 166 -8.37 -1.17 5.45
C PHE A 166 -7.68 -2.20 4.55
N ALA A 167 -8.44 -3.18 4.10
CA ALA A 167 -7.99 -4.14 3.09
C ALA A 167 -8.87 -4.02 1.86
N ILE A 168 -8.29 -4.20 0.67
CA ILE A 168 -9.03 -4.26 -0.59
C ILE A 168 -8.86 -5.63 -1.24
N ASP A 169 -9.95 -6.17 -1.78
CA ASP A 169 -10.02 -7.43 -2.53
C ASP A 169 -10.91 -7.20 -3.75
N SER A 170 -10.30 -7.12 -4.93
CA SER A 170 -10.99 -7.01 -6.22
C SER A 170 -12.05 -5.90 -6.27
N GLY A 171 -11.77 -4.76 -5.62
CA GLY A 171 -12.68 -3.61 -5.53
C GLY A 171 -13.73 -3.66 -4.42
N HIS A 172 -13.67 -4.65 -3.52
CA HIS A 172 -14.38 -4.65 -2.24
C HIS A 172 -13.44 -4.17 -1.15
N VAL A 173 -13.89 -3.21 -0.34
CA VAL A 173 -13.11 -2.63 0.75
C VAL A 173 -13.66 -3.13 2.10
N TYR A 174 -12.74 -3.50 2.98
CA TYR A 174 -13.03 -4.04 4.29
C TYR A 174 -12.35 -3.21 5.37
N GLU A 175 -13.06 -2.95 6.47
CA GLU A 175 -12.41 -2.68 7.74
C GLU A 175 -11.88 -4.02 8.25
N PHE A 176 -10.55 -4.13 8.41
CA PHE A 176 -9.87 -5.40 8.58
C PHE A 176 -8.97 -5.40 9.81
N ASN A 177 -9.13 -6.39 10.67
CA ASN A 177 -8.26 -6.59 11.80
C ASN A 177 -7.11 -7.53 11.42
N TYR A 178 -5.93 -6.96 11.21
CA TYR A 178 -4.71 -7.68 10.81
C TYR A 178 -4.21 -8.66 11.87
N ASN A 179 -4.57 -8.48 13.14
CA ASN A 179 -4.20 -9.40 14.23
C ASN A 179 -5.02 -10.70 14.21
N THR A 180 -6.25 -10.65 13.72
CA THR A 180 -7.18 -11.79 13.75
C THR A 180 -7.54 -12.33 12.37
N GLY A 181 -7.22 -11.57 11.32
CA GLY A 181 -7.64 -11.86 9.95
C GLY A 181 -9.13 -11.66 9.70
N THR A 182 -9.86 -11.00 10.59
CA THR A 182 -11.31 -10.80 10.43
C THR A 182 -11.59 -9.43 9.86
N GLY A 183 -12.45 -9.35 8.84
CA GLY A 183 -12.88 -8.07 8.28
C GLY A 183 -14.39 -8.01 8.04
N THR A 184 -14.89 -6.78 8.01
CA THR A 184 -16.27 -6.45 7.63
C THR A 184 -16.22 -5.62 6.35
N GLU A 185 -16.93 -6.06 5.31
CA GLU A 185 -17.06 -5.27 4.07
C GLU A 185 -17.81 -3.97 4.40
N ILE A 186 -17.19 -2.85 4.06
CA ILE A 186 -17.75 -1.50 4.26
C ILE A 186 -18.27 -0.91 2.95
N GLY A 187 -17.83 -1.41 1.80
CA GLY A 187 -18.42 -1.11 0.51
C GLY A 187 -17.57 -1.58 -0.67
N SER A 188 -17.97 -1.15 -1.87
CA SER A 188 -17.22 -1.39 -3.11
C SER A 188 -16.65 -0.09 -3.65
N GLY A 189 -15.36 -0.07 -3.95
CA GLY A 189 -14.63 1.08 -4.46
C GLY A 189 -13.15 0.73 -4.70
N GLY A 190 -12.48 1.48 -5.55
CA GLY A 190 -11.11 1.16 -5.96
C GLY A 190 -10.99 -0.18 -6.68
N THR A 191 -9.77 -0.72 -6.72
CA THR A 191 -9.49 -2.10 -7.17
C THR A 191 -8.24 -2.63 -6.49
N TRP A 192 -7.17 -1.82 -6.43
CA TRP A 192 -5.85 -2.30 -6.02
C TRP A 192 -5.08 -1.39 -5.09
N GLY A 193 -5.49 -0.14 -4.89
CA GLY A 193 -4.77 0.77 -4.00
C GLY A 193 -5.68 1.34 -2.93
N ILE A 194 -5.22 1.34 -1.68
CA ILE A 194 -5.94 1.93 -0.55
C ILE A 194 -4.99 2.54 0.47
N HIS A 195 -5.24 3.78 0.88
CA HIS A 195 -4.43 4.42 1.92
C HIS A 195 -5.20 5.51 2.68
N ALA A 196 -5.06 5.54 4.01
CA ALA A 196 -5.56 6.63 4.83
C ALA A 196 -4.43 7.62 5.18
N LEU A 197 -4.67 8.90 4.91
CA LEU A 197 -3.81 10.00 5.31
C LEU A 197 -4.35 10.63 6.59
N GLY A 198 -3.49 10.77 7.61
CA GLY A 198 -3.91 11.24 8.93
C GLY A 198 -4.24 12.73 8.99
N GLY A 199 -5.14 13.06 9.93
CA GLY A 199 -5.62 14.42 10.18
C GLY A 199 -4.54 15.50 10.33
N PRO A 200 -3.39 15.24 10.99
CA PRO A 200 -2.30 16.20 11.10
C PRO A 200 -1.69 16.67 9.76
N LEU A 201 -1.96 15.99 8.64
CA LEU A 201 -1.56 16.43 7.31
C LEU A 201 -2.48 17.53 6.75
N PHE A 202 -3.68 17.71 7.32
CA PHE A 202 -4.70 18.59 6.79
C PHE A 202 -5.01 19.74 7.74
N THR A 203 -5.36 20.89 7.17
CA THR A 203 -5.63 22.13 7.93
C THR A 203 -6.89 22.05 8.80
N ASP A 204 -7.81 21.14 8.47
CA ASP A 204 -9.02 20.86 9.23
C ASP A 204 -8.85 19.77 10.30
N GLY A 205 -7.69 19.10 10.33
CA GLY A 205 -7.42 18.01 11.25
C GLY A 205 -8.16 16.71 10.94
N THR A 206 -8.79 16.58 9.76
CA THR A 206 -9.59 15.40 9.40
C THR A 206 -8.76 14.39 8.61
N ALA A 207 -8.68 13.14 9.09
CA ALA A 207 -8.09 12.05 8.31
C ALA A 207 -8.94 11.72 7.08
N ARG A 208 -8.30 11.31 5.99
CA ARG A 208 -8.96 11.05 4.70
C ARG A 208 -8.52 9.72 4.11
N LEU A 209 -9.47 8.95 3.57
CA LEU A 209 -9.23 7.68 2.91
C LEU A 209 -9.19 7.88 1.40
N TYR A 210 -8.19 7.29 0.74
CA TYR A 210 -8.03 7.34 -0.70
C TYR A 210 -7.98 5.95 -1.32
N LEU A 211 -8.60 5.82 -2.49
CA LEU A 211 -8.69 4.58 -3.25
C LEU A 211 -8.22 4.76 -4.68
N LEU A 212 -7.47 3.77 -5.19
CA LEU A 212 -7.04 3.68 -6.58
C LEU A 212 -7.74 2.49 -7.25
N ASN A 213 -8.39 2.74 -8.38
CA ASN A 213 -9.00 1.68 -9.19
C ASN A 213 -8.06 1.15 -10.29
N MET A 214 -8.54 0.15 -11.03
CA MET A 214 -7.75 -0.50 -12.08
C MET A 214 -7.27 0.44 -13.20
N ASP A 215 -8.01 1.51 -13.45
CA ASP A 215 -7.70 2.52 -14.47
C ASP A 215 -6.79 3.65 -13.93
N ALA A 216 -6.26 3.49 -12.71
CA ALA A 216 -5.53 4.50 -11.95
C ALA A 216 -6.33 5.79 -11.70
N GLU A 217 -7.65 5.69 -11.57
CA GLU A 217 -8.47 6.80 -11.08
C GLU A 217 -8.40 6.83 -9.55
N LEU A 218 -8.01 7.99 -9.01
CA LEU A 218 -7.94 8.25 -7.58
C LEU A 218 -9.25 8.86 -7.09
N PHE A 219 -9.75 8.36 -5.97
CA PHE A 219 -10.92 8.86 -5.27
C PHE A 219 -10.57 9.16 -3.82
N GLU A 220 -11.18 10.20 -3.24
CA GLU A 220 -11.38 10.26 -1.80
C GLU A 220 -12.64 9.44 -1.47
N ALA A 221 -12.63 8.71 -0.37
CA ALA A 221 -13.73 7.89 0.09
C ALA A 221 -14.12 8.23 1.52
N ASP A 222 -15.43 8.19 1.81
CA ASP A 222 -15.91 8.21 3.19
C ASP A 222 -15.47 6.91 3.89
N PRO A 223 -14.71 6.98 5.00
CA PRO A 223 -14.17 5.79 5.66
C PRO A 223 -15.24 4.94 6.38
N VAL A 224 -16.47 5.44 6.54
CA VAL A 224 -17.56 4.74 7.23
C VAL A 224 -18.46 3.98 6.26
N ASP A 225 -18.80 4.59 5.12
CA ASP A 225 -19.76 4.00 4.16
C ASP A 225 -19.25 3.84 2.73
N LEU A 226 -17.99 4.17 2.47
CA LEU A 226 -17.33 4.09 1.17
C LEU A 226 -18.01 4.93 0.07
N GLY A 227 -18.68 6.01 0.45
CA GLY A 227 -19.11 7.05 -0.49
C GLY A 227 -17.92 7.68 -1.21
N LEU A 228 -17.79 7.46 -2.52
CA LEU A 228 -16.69 7.98 -3.31
C LEU A 228 -16.94 9.42 -3.78
N SER A 229 -15.88 10.23 -3.76
CA SER A 229 -15.82 11.51 -4.47
C SER A 229 -15.93 11.30 -5.99
N PRO A 230 -16.11 12.38 -6.80
CA PRO A 230 -15.70 12.35 -8.20
C PRO A 230 -14.21 11.98 -8.32
N ILE A 231 -13.79 11.51 -9.51
CA ILE A 231 -12.39 11.23 -9.81
C ILE A 231 -11.56 12.50 -9.54
N LEU A 232 -10.55 12.39 -8.67
CA LEU A 232 -9.65 13.48 -8.34
C LEU A 232 -8.57 13.65 -9.41
N VAL A 233 -8.00 12.53 -9.85
CA VAL A 233 -7.02 12.47 -10.93
C VAL A 233 -7.00 11.07 -11.55
N THR A 234 -6.56 10.97 -12.80
CA THR A 234 -6.31 9.69 -13.47
C THR A 234 -4.83 9.57 -13.78
N GLY A 235 -4.23 8.46 -13.34
CA GLY A 235 -2.87 8.07 -13.63
C GLY A 235 -2.59 7.87 -15.13
N PRO A 236 -1.33 7.93 -15.58
CA PRO A 236 -1.01 7.68 -16.97
C PRO A 236 -1.04 6.18 -17.29
N THR A 237 -1.45 5.83 -18.51
CA THR A 237 -1.34 4.45 -19.01
C THR A 237 0.12 4.01 -19.07
N PRO A 238 0.49 2.85 -18.48
CA PRO A 238 1.87 2.35 -18.48
C PRO A 238 2.34 1.97 -19.89
N ASN A 239 3.62 1.61 -20.03
CA ASN A 239 4.23 1.38 -21.34
C ASN A 239 3.92 -0.02 -21.90
N GLY A 240 3.76 -0.99 -21.01
CA GLY A 240 3.44 -2.38 -21.31
C GLY A 240 1.95 -2.67 -21.21
N ASP A 241 1.64 -3.89 -20.80
CA ASP A 241 0.29 -4.46 -20.80
C ASP A 241 -0.37 -4.45 -19.40
N ALA A 242 0.35 -3.97 -18.37
CA ALA A 242 -0.21 -3.85 -17.03
C ALA A 242 -1.39 -2.86 -17.02
N ALA A 243 -2.38 -3.14 -16.18
CA ALA A 243 -3.43 -2.17 -15.93
C ALA A 243 -2.85 -0.97 -15.15
N PRO A 244 -3.26 0.27 -15.46
CA PRO A 244 -2.60 1.47 -14.92
C PRO A 244 -2.55 1.54 -13.40
N GLY A 245 -3.56 1.02 -12.73
CA GLY A 245 -3.65 1.05 -11.27
C GLY A 245 -3.08 -0.17 -10.56
N TRP A 246 -2.40 -1.11 -11.25
CA TRP A 246 -1.98 -2.41 -10.70
C TRP A 246 -0.85 -2.27 -9.67
N SER A 247 -1.21 -1.67 -8.54
CA SER A 247 -0.30 -1.18 -7.51
C SER A 247 -1.05 -0.86 -6.21
N GLY A 248 -0.42 -1.16 -5.08
CA GLY A 248 -0.79 -0.63 -3.78
C GLY A 248 -0.53 0.88 -3.67
N LEU A 249 -1.22 1.51 -2.73
CA LEU A 249 -1.16 2.96 -2.51
C LEU A 249 -0.46 3.28 -1.19
N ALA A 250 0.59 4.10 -1.27
CA ALA A 250 1.40 4.46 -0.11
C ALA A 250 1.36 5.95 0.17
N GLY A 251 1.40 6.34 1.44
CA GLY A 251 1.53 7.71 1.88
C GLY A 251 2.19 7.79 3.26
N PRO A 252 2.46 9.00 3.76
CA PRO A 252 3.05 9.18 5.07
C PRO A 252 2.06 8.81 6.18
N LEU A 253 2.51 8.01 7.15
CA LEU A 253 1.83 7.88 8.43
C LEU A 253 2.12 9.11 9.30
N THR A 254 1.09 9.61 9.97
CA THR A 254 1.24 10.67 10.99
C THR A 254 0.94 10.10 12.37
N GLU A 255 0.42 10.89 13.31
CA GLU A 255 0.07 10.40 14.64
C GLU A 255 -0.80 9.14 14.52
N CYS A 256 -0.23 8.00 14.93
CA CYS A 256 -0.70 6.66 14.59
C CYS A 256 -0.60 5.79 15.86
N GLU A 257 -1.70 5.13 16.23
CA GLU A 257 -1.75 4.23 17.38
C GLU A 257 -1.34 2.82 16.96
N SER A 258 -0.26 2.31 17.58
CA SER A 258 0.18 0.95 17.34
C SER A 258 -0.56 -0.07 18.16
N THR A 259 -1.11 -1.06 17.47
CA THR A 259 -1.95 -2.14 18.00
C THR A 259 -1.54 -3.52 17.49
N LEU A 260 -0.57 -3.58 16.56
CA LEU A 260 0.09 -4.81 16.14
C LEU A 260 1.06 -5.31 17.23
N PRO A 261 1.38 -6.62 17.28
CA PRO A 261 2.21 -7.18 18.34
C PRO A 261 3.67 -6.73 18.19
N ASP A 262 4.38 -6.50 19.30
CA ASP A 262 5.81 -6.17 19.28
C ASP A 262 6.66 -7.26 18.56
N PRO A 263 7.85 -6.90 18.02
CA PRO A 263 8.87 -7.85 17.57
C PRO A 263 9.21 -8.92 18.63
N GLN A 264 9.28 -10.20 18.23
CA GLN A 264 9.68 -11.32 19.11
C GLN A 264 11.19 -11.62 19.09
#